data_AF-A0A093XIH5-F1
#
_entry.id   AF-A0A093XIH5-F1
#
_cell.length_a   1.000
_cell.length_b   1.000
_cell.length_c   1.000
_cell.angle_alpha   90.00
_cell.angle_beta   90.00
_cell.angle_gamma   90.00
#
_symmetry.space_group_name_H-M   'P 1'
#
loop_
_entity.id
_entity.type
_entity.pdbx_description
1 polymer ?
#
loop_
_entity_poly.entity_id
_entity_poly.type
_entity_poly.pdbx_seq_one_letter_code
_entity_poly.pdbx_strand_id
1 'polypeptide(L)'
;LVIHAAADGIAMGASATSANTKLGFIIFLAIMVHKAPAAFGLTSVLLKQGLSKRAARGHLIIFSLAAPLGALTTWLLVNIAGGAGMDGEKGQWWTGMLLLFSAGTFLYVAMHAMQDDAAQHDHSTLNGFGDGGAGGAPRKGGKPVLRDTVASVVGMLIPLATQIGHHH
;
A
#
# COMPACT_ATOMS: atom_id res chain seq x y z
N LEU A 1 2.14 1.65 -7.60
CA LEU A 1 0.67 1.79 -7.44
C LEU A 1 -0.17 1.12 -8.54
N VAL A 2 0.31 0.96 -9.78
CA VAL A 2 -0.46 0.21 -10.81
C VAL A 2 -0.69 -1.24 -10.42
N ILE A 3 0.33 -1.92 -9.87
CA ILE A 3 0.23 -3.31 -9.38
C ILE A 3 -0.81 -3.42 -8.25
N HIS A 4 -0.81 -2.48 -7.30
CA HIS A 4 -1.84 -2.36 -6.25
C HIS A 4 -3.25 -2.29 -6.86
N ALA A 5 -3.49 -1.32 -7.75
CA ALA A 5 -4.80 -1.17 -8.40
C ALA A 5 -5.20 -2.39 -9.26
N ALA A 6 -4.24 -3.08 -9.87
CA ALA A 6 -4.51 -4.32 -10.59
C ALA A 6 -4.90 -5.45 -9.63
N ALA A 7 -4.21 -5.60 -8.51
CA ALA A 7 -4.56 -6.59 -7.47
C ALA A 7 -5.96 -6.34 -6.88
N ASP A 8 -6.33 -5.07 -6.63
CA ASP A 8 -7.69 -4.71 -6.21
C ASP A 8 -8.73 -5.12 -7.27
N GLY A 9 -8.42 -4.87 -8.55
CA GLY A 9 -9.26 -5.27 -9.67
C GLY A 9 -9.47 -6.78 -9.73
N ILE A 10 -8.38 -7.56 -9.63
CA ILE A 10 -8.45 -9.03 -9.66
C ILE A 10 -9.29 -9.54 -8.48
N ALA A 11 -9.05 -9.03 -7.27
CA ALA A 11 -9.83 -9.39 -6.09
C ALA A 11 -11.33 -9.06 -6.27
N MET A 12 -11.64 -7.88 -6.82
CA MET A 12 -13.02 -7.48 -7.12
C MET A 12 -13.67 -8.42 -8.14
N GLY A 13 -13.00 -8.72 -9.25
CA GLY A 13 -13.49 -9.63 -10.29
C GLY A 13 -13.72 -11.05 -9.77
N ALA A 14 -12.80 -11.55 -8.95
CA ALA A 14 -12.91 -12.83 -8.26
C ALA A 14 -14.11 -12.87 -7.30
N SER A 15 -14.32 -11.81 -6.53
CA SER A 15 -15.44 -11.71 -5.59
C SER A 15 -16.79 -11.62 -6.29
N ALA A 16 -16.85 -10.97 -7.46
CA ALA A 16 -18.07 -10.79 -8.25
C ALA A 16 -18.59 -12.11 -8.85
N THR A 17 -17.72 -13.10 -9.04
CA THR A 17 -18.11 -14.44 -9.49
C THR A 17 -18.57 -15.36 -8.36
N SER A 18 -18.36 -14.99 -7.09
CA SER A 18 -18.77 -15.80 -5.94
C SER A 18 -20.27 -15.68 -5.66
N ALA A 19 -20.88 -16.73 -5.09
CA ALA A 19 -22.30 -16.74 -4.71
C ALA A 19 -22.68 -15.70 -3.63
N ASN A 20 -21.70 -15.11 -2.93
CA ASN A 20 -21.95 -14.13 -1.86
C ASN A 20 -21.88 -12.69 -2.40
N THR A 21 -22.98 -12.25 -3.04
CA THR A 21 -23.11 -10.90 -3.60
C THR A 21 -22.95 -9.80 -2.55
N LYS A 22 -23.33 -10.04 -1.29
CA LYS A 22 -23.17 -9.06 -0.19
C LYS A 22 -21.70 -8.78 0.08
N LEU A 23 -20.88 -9.82 0.18
CA LEU A 23 -19.44 -9.69 0.40
C LEU A 23 -18.76 -8.99 -0.80
N GLY A 24 -19.10 -9.39 -2.03
CA GLY A 24 -18.60 -8.74 -3.24
C GLY A 24 -18.95 -7.25 -3.30
N PHE A 25 -20.17 -6.88 -2.92
CA PHE A 25 -20.59 -5.48 -2.85
C PHE A 25 -19.82 -4.67 -1.80
N ILE A 26 -19.57 -5.24 -0.62
CA ILE A 26 -18.76 -4.60 0.42
C ILE A 26 -17.32 -4.37 -0.07
N ILE A 27 -16.71 -5.38 -0.71
CA ILE A 27 -15.36 -5.28 -1.28
C ILE A 27 -15.32 -4.20 -2.37
N PHE A 28 -16.31 -4.18 -3.27
CA PHE A 28 -16.43 -3.15 -4.30
C PHE A 28 -16.48 -1.74 -3.69
N LEU A 29 -17.35 -1.51 -2.71
CA LEU A 29 -17.47 -0.23 -2.03
C LEU A 29 -16.17 0.17 -1.33
N ALA A 30 -15.55 -0.76 -0.60
CA ALA A 30 -14.27 -0.53 0.06
C ALA A 30 -13.20 -0.07 -0.95
N ILE A 31 -13.10 -0.75 -2.10
CA ILE A 31 -12.17 -0.40 -3.19
C ILE A 31 -12.46 0.97 -3.78
N MET A 32 -13.73 1.25 -4.07
CA MET A 32 -14.13 2.55 -4.61
C MET A 32 -13.78 3.70 -3.67
N VAL A 33 -14.07 3.55 -2.37
CA VAL A 33 -13.79 4.60 -1.38
C VAL A 33 -12.28 4.79 -1.21
N HIS A 34 -11.47 3.73 -1.16
CA HIS A 34 -10.02 3.87 -0.95
C HIS A 34 -9.24 4.26 -2.22
N LYS A 35 -9.83 4.14 -3.41
CA LYS A 35 -9.21 4.61 -4.66
C LYS A 35 -9.03 6.11 -4.72
N ALA A 36 -9.95 6.89 -4.15
CA ALA A 36 -9.82 8.35 -4.10
C ALA A 36 -8.60 8.80 -3.27
N PRO A 37 -8.41 8.32 -2.01
CA PRO A 37 -7.18 8.53 -1.25
C PRO A 37 -5.92 8.09 -1.98
N ALA A 38 -5.92 6.90 -2.60
CA ALA A 38 -4.73 6.37 -3.29
C ALA A 38 -4.37 7.21 -4.53
N ALA A 39 -5.36 7.63 -5.32
CA ALA A 39 -5.16 8.51 -6.47
C ALA A 39 -4.66 9.90 -6.05
N PHE A 40 -5.19 10.44 -4.95
CA PHE A 40 -4.72 11.69 -4.37
C PHE A 40 -3.25 11.59 -3.93
N GLY A 41 -2.89 10.52 -3.20
CA GLY A 41 -1.51 10.26 -2.79
C GLY A 41 -0.55 10.17 -3.98
N LEU A 42 -0.91 9.39 -5.00
CA LEU A 42 -0.12 9.27 -6.24
C LEU A 42 0.10 10.64 -6.91
N THR A 43 -0.96 11.43 -7.04
CA THR A 43 -0.89 12.73 -7.70
C THR A 43 0.00 13.69 -6.93
N SER A 44 -0.13 13.73 -5.61
CA SER A 44 0.70 14.55 -4.73
C SER A 44 2.18 14.20 -4.86
N VAL A 45 2.52 12.90 -4.88
CA VAL A 45 3.90 12.44 -5.07
C VAL A 45 4.43 12.80 -6.46
N LEU A 46 3.65 12.56 -7.53
CA LEU A 46 4.10 12.85 -8.90
C LEU A 46 4.32 14.34 -9.13
N LEU A 47 3.43 15.20 -8.61
CA LEU A 47 3.59 16.65 -8.70
C LEU A 47 4.80 17.12 -7.88
N LYS A 48 5.04 16.52 -6.70
CA LYS A 48 6.22 16.82 -5.88
C LYS A 48 7.53 16.44 -6.57
N GLN A 49 7.54 15.33 -7.31
CA GLN A 49 8.68 14.90 -8.15
C GLN A 49 8.93 15.81 -9.38
N GLY A 50 8.15 16.89 -9.54
CA GLY A 50 8.32 17.86 -10.63
C GLY A 50 7.69 17.44 -11.95
N LEU A 51 6.89 16.37 -11.98
CA LEU A 51 6.19 15.98 -13.20
C LEU A 51 5.12 17.04 -13.55
N SER A 52 4.99 17.31 -14.85
CA SER A 52 3.92 18.17 -15.34
C SER A 52 2.54 17.59 -15.02
N LYS A 53 1.54 18.46 -14.83
CA LYS A 53 0.15 18.08 -14.60
C LYS A 53 -0.40 17.11 -15.66
N ARG A 54 0.08 17.24 -16.91
CA ARG A 54 -0.28 16.35 -18.03
C ARG A 54 0.28 14.94 -17.84
N ALA A 55 1.52 14.82 -17.41
CA ALA A 55 2.14 13.53 -17.13
C ALA A 55 1.50 12.85 -15.90
N ALA A 56 1.21 13.62 -14.84
CA ALA A 56 0.50 13.11 -13.66
C ALA A 56 -0.90 12.57 -14.02
N ARG A 57 -1.65 13.29 -14.88
CA ARG A 57 -2.94 12.82 -15.40
C ARG A 57 -2.83 11.51 -16.17
N GLY A 58 -1.77 11.32 -16.96
CA GLY A 58 -1.51 10.05 -17.64
C GLY A 58 -1.36 8.87 -16.68
N HIS A 59 -0.57 9.05 -15.61
CA HIS A 59 -0.39 8.03 -14.58
C HIS A 59 -1.68 7.72 -13.83
N LEU A 60 -2.49 8.75 -13.52
CA LEU A 60 -3.82 8.61 -12.92
C LEU A 60 -4.77 7.78 -13.79
N ILE A 61 -4.76 7.97 -15.11
CA ILE A 61 -5.60 7.20 -16.04
C ILE A 61 -5.20 5.73 -16.00
N ILE A 62 -3.90 5.43 -16.12
CA ILE A 62 -3.40 4.04 -16.08
C ILE A 62 -3.73 3.40 -14.72
N PHE A 63 -3.51 4.11 -13.62
CA PHE A 63 -3.86 3.66 -12.27
C PHE A 63 -5.37 3.40 -12.11
N SER A 64 -6.20 4.27 -12.67
CA SER A 64 -7.66 4.16 -12.59
C SER A 64 -8.15 2.95 -13.40
N LEU A 65 -7.61 2.74 -14.61
CA LEU A 65 -7.95 1.66 -15.52
C LEU A 65 -7.45 0.28 -15.08
N ALA A 66 -6.37 0.21 -14.29
CA ALA A 66 -5.82 -1.06 -13.83
C ALA A 66 -6.84 -1.93 -13.06
N ALA A 67 -7.68 -1.31 -12.22
CA ALA A 67 -8.69 -2.06 -11.47
C ALA A 67 -9.88 -2.56 -12.32
N PRO A 68 -10.57 -1.74 -13.13
CA PRO A 68 -11.66 -2.23 -13.96
C PRO A 68 -11.16 -3.23 -15.00
N LEU A 69 -9.95 -3.05 -15.56
CA LEU A 69 -9.36 -4.06 -16.43
C LEU A 69 -9.07 -5.36 -15.68
N GLY A 70 -8.45 -5.30 -14.50
CA GLY A 70 -8.20 -6.47 -13.66
C GLY A 70 -9.48 -7.21 -13.25
N ALA A 71 -10.55 -6.47 -12.95
CA ALA A 71 -11.85 -7.04 -12.60
C ALA A 71 -12.50 -7.74 -13.80
N LEU A 72 -12.52 -7.08 -14.97
CA LEU A 72 -13.08 -7.65 -16.19
C LEU A 72 -12.30 -8.87 -16.67
N THR A 73 -10.98 -8.82 -16.67
CA THR A 73 -10.14 -9.96 -17.08
C THR A 73 -10.35 -11.13 -16.15
N THR A 74 -10.38 -10.91 -14.84
CA THR A 74 -10.61 -11.97 -13.86
C THR A 74 -12.01 -12.56 -14.01
N TRP A 75 -13.04 -11.72 -14.10
CA TRP A 75 -14.41 -12.18 -14.32
C TRP A 75 -14.53 -13.04 -15.58
N LEU A 76 -13.91 -12.60 -16.69
CA LEU A 76 -13.92 -13.34 -17.95
C LEU A 76 -13.19 -14.69 -17.83
N LEU A 77 -12.00 -14.70 -17.19
CA LEU A 77 -11.22 -15.91 -16.99
C LEU A 77 -11.97 -16.94 -16.14
N VAL A 78 -12.60 -16.52 -15.05
CA VAL A 78 -13.36 -17.42 -14.17
C VAL A 78 -14.58 -17.99 -14.89
N ASN A 79 -15.28 -17.15 -15.66
CA ASN A 79 -16.48 -17.54 -16.38
C ASN A 79 -16.18 -18.49 -17.55
N ILE A 80 -15.03 -18.31 -18.24
CA ILE A 80 -14.60 -19.20 -19.33
C ILE A 80 -13.96 -20.49 -18.80
N ALA A 81 -13.15 -20.41 -17.73
CA ALA A 81 -12.44 -21.57 -17.16
C ALA A 81 -13.32 -22.47 -16.27
N GLY A 82 -14.63 -22.20 -16.19
CA GLY A 82 -15.61 -23.08 -15.58
C GLY A 82 -15.73 -23.01 -14.06
N GLY A 83 -15.30 -21.91 -13.42
CA GLY A 83 -15.64 -21.53 -12.02
C GLY A 83 -15.27 -22.49 -10.87
N ALA A 84 -14.92 -23.74 -11.15
CA ALA A 84 -14.96 -24.87 -10.22
C ALA A 84 -13.97 -24.79 -9.03
N GLY A 85 -13.06 -23.81 -9.03
CA GLY A 85 -12.09 -23.59 -7.96
C GLY A 85 -12.28 -22.28 -7.17
N MET A 86 -13.21 -21.41 -7.59
CA MET A 86 -13.40 -20.08 -6.99
C MET A 86 -14.73 -19.91 -6.24
N ASP A 87 -15.59 -20.93 -6.29
CA ASP A 87 -16.80 -20.96 -5.47
C ASP A 87 -16.47 -21.37 -4.02
N GLY A 88 -17.03 -20.62 -3.06
CA GLY A 88 -16.92 -20.91 -1.63
C GLY A 88 -15.67 -20.34 -0.93
N GLU A 89 -15.24 -21.00 0.15
CA GLU A 89 -14.19 -20.50 1.06
C GLU A 89 -12.83 -20.31 0.38
N LYS A 90 -12.50 -21.15 -0.61
CA LYS A 90 -11.24 -21.03 -1.37
C LYS A 90 -11.16 -19.74 -2.16
N GLY A 91 -12.25 -19.35 -2.84
CA GLY A 91 -12.32 -18.08 -3.56
C GLY A 91 -12.24 -16.88 -2.63
N GLN A 92 -12.88 -16.95 -1.46
CA GLN A 92 -12.78 -15.92 -0.43
C GLN A 92 -11.36 -15.80 0.14
N TRP A 93 -10.70 -16.93 0.40
CA TRP A 93 -9.31 -16.95 0.87
C TRP A 93 -8.37 -16.29 -0.15
N TRP A 94 -8.45 -16.67 -1.43
CA TRP A 94 -7.64 -16.05 -2.48
C TRP A 94 -7.94 -14.56 -2.66
N THR A 95 -9.21 -14.18 -2.63
CA THR A 95 -9.63 -12.77 -2.67
C THR A 95 -9.02 -12.00 -1.49
N GLY A 96 -9.08 -12.55 -0.28
CA GLY A 96 -8.46 -11.97 0.91
C GLY A 96 -6.94 -11.85 0.80
N MET A 97 -6.26 -12.87 0.27
CA MET A 97 -4.81 -12.83 0.03
C MET A 97 -4.42 -11.76 -1.00
N LEU A 98 -5.21 -11.62 -2.08
CA LEU A 98 -5.00 -10.57 -3.08
C LEU A 98 -5.20 -9.17 -2.49
N LEU A 99 -6.23 -8.97 -1.67
CA LEU A 99 -6.47 -7.71 -0.96
C LEU A 99 -5.35 -7.40 0.05
N LEU A 100 -4.86 -8.40 0.79
CA LEU A 100 -3.74 -8.25 1.72
C LEU A 100 -2.44 -7.88 0.99
N PHE A 101 -2.13 -8.59 -0.09
CA PHE A 101 -1.01 -8.27 -0.96
C PHE A 101 -1.13 -6.84 -1.50
N SER A 102 -2.32 -6.48 -1.99
CA SER A 102 -2.60 -5.14 -2.49
C SER A 102 -2.34 -4.07 -1.44
N ALA A 103 -2.87 -4.25 -0.22
CA ALA A 103 -2.64 -3.34 0.92
C ALA A 103 -1.15 -3.21 1.27
N GLY A 104 -0.41 -4.34 1.26
CA GLY A 104 1.03 -4.34 1.49
C GLY A 104 1.81 -3.55 0.45
N THR A 105 1.46 -3.69 -0.84
CA THR A 105 2.12 -2.90 -1.90
C THR A 105 1.83 -1.41 -1.81
N PHE A 106 0.60 -1.02 -1.42
CA PHE A 106 0.28 0.37 -1.15
C PHE A 106 1.10 0.93 0.02
N LEU A 107 1.14 0.20 1.14
CA LEU A 107 1.88 0.60 2.33
C LEU A 107 3.39 0.74 2.05
N TYR A 108 3.99 -0.20 1.32
CA TYR A 108 5.40 -0.13 0.92
C TYR A 108 5.69 1.15 0.10
N VAL A 109 4.87 1.43 -0.93
CA VAL A 109 5.06 2.61 -1.78
C VAL A 109 4.85 3.90 -0.98
N ALA A 110 3.86 3.94 -0.08
CA ALA A 110 3.61 5.09 0.78
C ALA A 110 4.79 5.35 1.73
N MET A 111 5.31 4.31 2.39
CA MET A 111 6.48 4.42 3.27
C MET A 111 7.71 4.90 2.52
N HIS A 112 7.97 4.34 1.34
CA HIS A 112 9.10 4.76 0.50
C HIS A 112 8.98 6.24 0.11
N ALA A 113 7.80 6.69 -0.33
CA ALA A 113 7.57 8.09 -0.68
C ALA A 113 7.74 9.05 0.52
N MET A 114 7.42 8.61 1.74
CA MET A 114 7.64 9.41 2.96
C MET A 114 9.08 9.41 3.45
N GLN A 115 9.84 8.33 3.21
CA GLN A 115 11.25 8.26 3.58
C GLN A 115 12.13 9.15 2.70
N ASP A 116 11.79 9.27 1.42
CA ASP A 116 12.43 10.23 0.51
C ASP A 116 12.28 11.67 1.06
N ASP A 117 11.15 11.99 1.71
CA ASP A 117 10.91 13.29 2.35
C ASP A 117 11.79 13.53 3.59
N ALA A 118 11.98 12.49 4.41
CA ALA A 118 12.78 12.59 5.64
C ALA A 118 14.29 12.73 5.34
N ALA A 119 14.79 12.04 4.30
CA ALA A 119 16.20 12.12 3.91
C ALA A 119 16.57 13.47 3.27
N GLN A 120 15.62 14.13 2.60
CA GLN A 120 15.85 15.45 1.97
C GLN A 120 15.91 16.60 3.00
N HIS A 121 15.27 16.44 4.16
CA HIS A 121 15.30 17.42 5.25
C HIS A 121 16.59 17.38 6.09
N ASP A 122 17.39 16.32 6.04
CA ASP A 122 18.65 16.21 6.79
C ASP A 122 19.83 16.93 6.07
N HIS A 123 19.70 17.22 4.77
CA HIS A 123 20.77 17.81 3.97
C HIS A 123 20.63 19.32 3.66
N SER A 124 19.61 20.00 4.21
CA SER A 124 19.36 21.44 3.98
C SER A 124 19.73 22.36 5.16
N THR A 125 20.33 21.84 6.22
CA THR A 125 20.70 22.62 7.43
C THR A 125 22.17 23.05 7.51
N LEU A 126 23.01 22.76 6.50
CA LEU A 126 24.40 23.22 6.43
C LEU A 126 24.64 23.99 5.14
N ASN A 127 24.33 25.29 5.13
CA ASN A 127 25.09 26.34 4.43
C ASN A 127 24.39 27.70 4.56
N GLY A 128 24.28 28.19 5.79
CA GLY A 128 23.93 29.58 6.10
C GLY A 128 25.01 30.22 6.96
N PHE A 129 25.78 31.12 6.36
CA PHE A 129 26.60 32.19 6.93
C PHE A 129 26.74 32.28 8.47
N GLY A 130 27.99 32.23 8.97
CA GLY A 130 28.31 32.65 10.34
C GLY A 130 29.68 32.24 10.83
N ASP A 131 30.65 33.14 10.66
CA ASP A 131 31.66 33.58 11.64
C ASP A 131 32.63 32.57 12.31
N GLY A 132 33.86 33.04 12.51
CA GLY A 132 34.96 32.26 13.06
C GLY A 132 34.83 31.95 14.56
N GLY A 133 35.54 30.91 14.99
CA GLY A 133 35.89 30.72 16.39
C GLY A 133 35.58 29.32 16.94
N ALA A 134 36.67 28.57 17.17
CA ALA A 134 36.87 27.63 18.27
C ALA A 134 35.87 26.46 18.48
N GLY A 135 36.37 25.25 18.20
CA GLY A 135 36.33 24.13 19.15
C GLY A 135 34.98 23.46 19.42
N GLY A 136 34.72 22.37 18.68
CA GLY A 136 33.67 21.42 19.04
C GLY A 136 33.85 20.09 18.32
N ALA A 137 34.35 19.08 19.05
CA ALA A 137 34.63 17.73 18.53
C ALA A 137 33.39 17.02 17.95
N PRO A 138 33.56 16.14 16.94
CA PRO A 138 32.44 15.36 16.42
C PRO A 138 32.06 14.24 17.39
N ARG A 139 30.86 14.33 17.97
CA ARG A 139 30.24 13.22 18.72
C ARG A 139 29.83 12.12 17.74
N LYS A 140 30.67 11.09 17.65
CA LYS A 140 30.39 9.77 17.07
C LYS A 140 29.34 9.06 17.97
N GLY A 141 28.06 9.12 17.62
CA GLY A 141 26.96 8.44 18.32
C GLY A 141 26.46 7.23 17.54
N GLY A 142 26.74 6.02 18.03
CA GLY A 142 26.47 4.75 17.35
C GLY A 142 24.98 4.43 17.13
N LYS A 143 24.74 3.71 16.03
CA LYS A 143 23.46 3.17 15.55
C LYS A 143 22.63 2.48 16.65
N PRO A 144 21.38 2.88 16.94
CA PRO A 144 20.46 2.10 17.77
C PRO A 144 19.58 1.14 16.94
N VAL A 145 20.09 0.61 15.83
CA VAL A 145 19.32 -0.26 14.91
C VAL A 145 18.79 -1.52 15.61
N LEU A 146 19.56 -2.07 16.57
CA LEU A 146 19.15 -3.26 17.32
C LEU A 146 18.00 -2.97 18.29
N ARG A 147 18.00 -1.79 18.94
CA ARG A 147 16.96 -1.43 19.91
C ARG A 147 15.62 -1.19 19.19
N ASP A 148 15.68 -0.60 18.01
CA ASP A 148 14.50 -0.36 17.18
C ASP A 148 13.98 -1.67 16.55
N THR A 149 14.89 -2.58 16.18
CA THR A 149 14.52 -3.94 15.73
C THR A 149 13.86 -4.74 16.86
N VAL A 150 14.41 -4.71 18.08
CA VAL A 150 13.81 -5.42 19.22
C VAL A 150 12.47 -4.79 19.61
N ALA A 151 12.36 -3.46 19.64
CA ALA A 151 11.11 -2.77 19.95
C ALA A 151 10.01 -3.10 18.92
N SER A 152 10.34 -3.17 17.63
CA SER A 152 9.37 -3.53 16.58
C SER A 152 8.94 -4.99 16.66
N VAL A 153 9.85 -5.92 16.93
CA VAL A 153 9.53 -7.36 17.11
C VAL A 153 8.64 -7.56 18.33
N VAL A 154 8.96 -6.92 19.46
CA VAL A 154 8.12 -6.99 20.67
C VAL A 154 6.75 -6.38 20.42
N GLY A 155 6.67 -5.22 19.77
CA GLY A 155 5.41 -4.56 19.42
C GLY A 155 4.50 -5.40 18.52
N MET A 156 5.07 -6.18 17.59
CA MET A 156 4.29 -7.10 16.74
C MET A 156 3.75 -8.32 17.49
N LEU A 157 4.39 -8.75 18.58
CA LEU A 157 4.00 -9.95 19.33
C LEU A 157 2.98 -9.69 20.45
N ILE A 158 2.91 -8.45 20.97
CA ILE A 158 1.96 -8.07 22.03
C ILE A 158 0.49 -8.37 21.65
N PRO A 159 0.01 -8.03 20.44
CA PRO A 159 -1.37 -8.32 20.04
C PRO A 159 -1.69 -9.83 20.01
N LEU A 160 -0.71 -10.66 19.62
CA LEU A 160 -0.87 -12.11 19.55
C LEU A 160 -0.96 -12.74 20.95
N ALA A 161 -0.21 -12.23 21.92
CA ALA A 161 -0.32 -12.66 23.31
C ALA A 161 -1.70 -12.33 23.92
N THR A 162 -2.30 -11.19 23.54
CA THR A 162 -3.64 -10.81 24.01
C THR A 162 -4.78 -11.63 23.40
N GLN A 163 -4.53 -12.37 22.31
CA GLN A 163 -5.54 -13.24 21.69
C GLN A 163 -5.71 -14.60 22.40
N ILE A 164 -4.81 -14.98 23.32
CA ILE A 164 -4.84 -16.29 24.01
C ILE A 164 -5.90 -16.33 25.15
N GLY A 165 -6.62 -15.22 25.41
CA GLY A 165 -7.54 -15.10 26.56
C GLY A 165 -9.05 -15.18 26.31
N HIS A 166 -9.55 -15.31 25.07
CA HIS A 166 -11.00 -15.25 24.78
C HIS A 166 -11.58 -16.56 24.23
N HIS A 167 -11.24 -17.69 24.85
CA HIS A 167 -12.03 -18.92 24.73
C HIS A 167 -12.62 -19.28 26.09
N HIS A 168 -13.69 -18.59 26.48
CA HIS A 168 -14.69 -19.06 27.44
C HIS A 168 -16.05 -18.49 27.07
#